data_AF-A0A2X0PDS0-F1
#
_entry.id   AF-A0A2X0PDS0-F1
#
_cell.length_a   1.000
_cell.length_b   1.000
_cell.length_c   1.000
_cell.angle_alpha   90.00
_cell.angle_beta   90.00
_cell.angle_gamma   90.00
#
_symmetry.space_group_name_H-M   'P 1'
#
loop_
_entity.id
_entity.type
_entity.pdbx_description
1 polymer ?
#
loop_
_entity_poly.entity_id
_entity_poly.type
_entity_poly.pdbx_seq_one_letter_code
_entity_poly.pdbx_strand_id
1 'polypeptide(L)'
;MKEISDVISKEYGCKIIDRNLKNSHKKYQVYLAKNSYRKEIKSKIKFLLSHANNWNDFKNKATTLGLIVDDKGKYTTYQLSGTSQERKVRDRSLKNQAFMKEAISERLKENEVVYTESEVKELWEDNQTIQDKEHETEIEMLIEDWQVEKETADYLYVNINIGLEREQRKSAIKIPARCVDKLENGNYQVFLKKQDRFYFVDSKNPENNKIMLGKTVAKNLQNQSGSVPLYSNNAKIKLKQLFNEFDFLISKGLDFDTSFEAIGKELEQTYYQTESILENLDKKILEYVEENKAYARPNTRILKTIENLQKERTDLHKTLKQVEKEMLYYDKSVDRYEDYQQEHTKNKSQHSPRL
;
A
#
# COMPACT_ATOMS: atom_id res chain seq x y z
N MET A 1 22.10 -30.45 -7.83
CA MET A 1 22.51 -31.36 -6.74
C MET A 1 21.33 -32.17 -6.20
N LYS A 2 20.28 -31.57 -5.62
CA LYS A 2 19.15 -32.34 -5.04
C LYS A 2 18.27 -33.07 -6.06
N GLU A 3 17.95 -32.45 -7.19
CA GLU A 3 17.14 -33.12 -8.25
C GLU A 3 17.87 -34.32 -8.87
N ILE A 4 19.20 -34.22 -9.01
CA ILE A 4 20.05 -35.34 -9.45
C ILE A 4 20.03 -36.47 -8.42
N SER A 5 20.07 -36.13 -7.12
CA SER A 5 19.94 -37.10 -6.02
C SER A 5 18.61 -37.84 -6.03
N ASP A 6 17.50 -37.19 -6.41
CA ASP A 6 16.18 -37.81 -6.45
C ASP A 6 16.02 -38.74 -7.65
N VAL A 7 16.58 -38.35 -8.82
CA VAL A 7 16.64 -39.21 -10.01
C VAL A 7 17.40 -40.49 -9.69
N ILE A 8 18.58 -40.36 -9.08
CA ILE A 8 19.39 -41.49 -8.61
C ILE A 8 18.59 -42.31 -7.58
N SER A 9 18.00 -41.67 -6.56
CA SER A 9 17.24 -42.38 -5.52
C SER A 9 16.06 -43.18 -6.09
N LYS A 10 15.39 -42.65 -7.13
CA LYS A 10 14.30 -43.34 -7.84
C LYS A 10 14.81 -44.56 -8.61
N GLU A 11 15.97 -44.44 -9.26
CA GLU A 11 16.63 -45.53 -9.98
C GLU A 11 16.99 -46.71 -9.05
N TYR A 12 17.35 -46.41 -7.80
CA TYR A 12 17.62 -47.41 -6.76
C TYR A 12 16.40 -47.81 -5.92
N GLY A 13 15.18 -47.43 -6.31
CA GLY A 13 13.93 -47.83 -5.63
C GLY A 13 13.71 -47.22 -4.24
N CYS A 14 14.44 -46.15 -3.89
CA CYS A 14 14.30 -45.47 -2.60
C CYS A 14 13.06 -44.57 -2.57
N LYS A 15 12.39 -44.52 -1.41
CA LYS A 15 11.22 -43.65 -1.20
C LYS A 15 11.64 -42.17 -1.23
N ILE A 16 11.15 -41.45 -2.24
CA ILE A 16 11.34 -40.00 -2.34
C ILE A 16 10.51 -39.33 -1.25
N ILE A 17 11.13 -38.41 -0.49
CA ILE A 17 10.43 -37.63 0.53
C ILE A 17 9.38 -36.75 -0.15
N ASP A 18 8.11 -36.85 0.28
CA ASP A 18 7.06 -35.93 -0.18
C ASP A 18 7.38 -34.50 0.27
N ARG A 19 7.53 -33.60 -0.70
CA ARG A 19 7.93 -32.21 -0.45
C ARG A 19 6.71 -31.31 -0.57
N ASN A 20 5.98 -31.18 0.52
CA ASN A 20 4.93 -30.18 0.63
C ASN A 20 5.51 -28.78 0.93
N LEU A 21 4.82 -27.73 0.49
CA LEU A 21 5.12 -26.34 0.82
C LEU A 21 5.22 -26.15 2.34
N LYS A 22 6.40 -25.73 2.83
CA LYS A 22 6.65 -25.63 4.28
C LYS A 22 5.95 -24.44 4.94
N ASN A 23 5.96 -23.30 4.26
CA ASN A 23 5.48 -22.01 4.77
C ASN A 23 4.34 -21.47 3.92
N SER A 24 3.11 -21.88 4.20
CA SER A 24 1.93 -21.39 3.48
C SER A 24 1.67 -19.91 3.75
N HIS A 25 0.84 -19.28 2.92
CA HIS A 25 0.43 -17.89 3.11
C HIS A 25 -0.20 -17.66 4.49
N LYS A 26 -1.16 -18.51 4.89
CA LYS A 26 -1.78 -18.42 6.23
C LYS A 26 -0.75 -18.44 7.37
N LYS A 27 0.26 -19.31 7.29
CA LYS A 27 1.35 -19.37 8.29
C LYS A 27 2.20 -18.11 8.26
N TYR A 28 2.47 -17.57 7.07
CA TYR A 28 3.23 -16.33 6.89
C TYR A 28 2.48 -15.11 7.44
N GLN A 29 1.16 -15.01 7.27
CA GLN A 29 0.35 -13.94 7.88
C GLN A 29 0.39 -13.99 9.40
N VAL A 30 0.31 -15.19 10.00
CA VAL A 30 0.48 -15.37 11.46
C VAL A 30 1.88 -14.94 11.90
N TYR A 31 2.92 -15.26 11.13
CA TYR A 31 4.29 -14.80 11.40
C TYR A 31 4.42 -13.28 11.31
N LEU A 32 3.82 -12.65 10.28
CA LEU A 32 3.82 -11.20 10.11
C LEU A 32 3.11 -10.51 11.27
N ALA A 33 1.94 -11.00 11.68
CA ALA A 33 1.23 -10.47 12.84
C ALA A 33 2.07 -10.56 14.13
N LYS A 34 2.89 -11.62 14.27
CA LYS A 34 3.81 -11.79 15.42
C LYS A 34 5.12 -11.00 15.32
N ASN A 35 5.52 -10.50 14.15
CA ASN A 35 6.83 -9.86 13.94
C ASN A 35 6.74 -8.48 13.27
N SER A 36 5.53 -7.92 13.15
CA SER A 36 5.25 -6.61 12.55
C SER A 36 5.71 -5.44 13.41
N TYR A 37 6.19 -5.68 14.65
CA TYR A 37 6.55 -4.64 15.60
C TYR A 37 7.43 -3.55 15.01
N ARG A 38 8.41 -3.90 14.17
CA ARG A 38 9.26 -2.88 13.52
C ARG A 38 8.49 -2.03 12.53
N LYS A 39 7.54 -2.60 11.77
CA LYS A 39 6.70 -1.85 10.82
C LYS A 39 5.79 -0.89 11.59
N GLU A 40 5.14 -1.37 12.64
CA GLU A 40 4.25 -0.57 13.47
C GLU A 40 5.02 0.54 14.21
N ILE A 41 6.18 0.25 14.81
CA ILE A 41 7.05 1.26 15.42
C ILE A 41 7.42 2.34 14.40
N LYS A 42 7.82 1.98 13.17
CA LYS A 42 8.12 2.96 12.12
C LYS A 42 6.91 3.81 11.75
N SER A 43 5.73 3.19 11.65
CA SER A 43 4.49 3.90 11.33
C SER A 43 4.15 4.92 12.42
N LYS A 44 4.19 4.51 13.70
CA LYS A 44 3.99 5.39 14.86
C LYS A 44 5.01 6.53 14.90
N ILE A 45 6.31 6.24 14.71
CA ILE A 45 7.34 7.30 14.66
C ILE A 45 7.07 8.28 13.52
N LYS A 46 6.78 7.78 12.30
CA LYS A 46 6.50 8.63 11.14
C LYS A 46 5.28 9.53 11.38
N PHE A 47 4.23 8.99 11.97
CA PHE A 47 3.05 9.76 12.35
C PHE A 47 3.41 10.85 13.36
N LEU A 48 4.08 10.48 14.45
CA LEU A 48 4.45 11.41 15.51
C LEU A 48 5.43 12.52 15.08
N LEU A 49 6.19 12.32 13.99
CA LEU A 49 7.06 13.36 13.44
C LEU A 49 6.31 14.62 13.00
N SER A 50 5.04 14.51 12.61
CA SER A 50 4.20 15.65 12.23
C SER A 50 3.28 16.13 13.36
N HIS A 51 3.25 15.42 14.48
CA HIS A 51 2.24 15.64 15.53
C HIS A 51 2.85 15.95 16.91
N ALA A 52 4.17 16.05 17.02
CA ALA A 52 4.86 16.41 18.25
C ALA A 52 5.81 17.59 18.05
N ASN A 53 6.04 18.41 19.08
CA ASN A 53 6.77 19.67 18.92
C ASN A 53 8.16 19.67 19.54
N ASN A 54 8.41 18.71 20.44
CA ASN A 54 9.72 18.50 21.02
C ASN A 54 9.86 17.06 21.47
N TRP A 55 11.08 16.67 21.86
CA TRP A 55 11.38 15.29 22.24
C TRP A 55 10.54 14.79 23.43
N ASN A 56 10.22 15.64 24.41
CA ASN A 56 9.43 15.23 25.56
C ASN A 56 7.97 14.99 25.17
N ASP A 57 7.40 15.91 24.40
CA ASP A 57 6.06 15.80 23.83
C ASP A 57 5.93 14.55 22.93
N PHE A 58 6.94 14.27 22.11
CA PHE A 58 7.02 13.04 21.31
C PHE A 58 6.95 11.78 22.18
N LYS A 59 7.67 11.73 23.30
CA LYS A 59 7.64 10.56 24.22
C LYS A 59 6.28 10.39 24.88
N ASN A 60 5.64 11.48 25.30
CA ASN A 60 4.32 11.44 25.90
C ASN A 60 3.29 10.91 24.90
N LYS A 61 3.22 11.51 23.71
CA LYS A 61 2.34 11.09 22.61
C LYS A 61 2.62 9.66 22.14
N ALA A 62 3.89 9.27 22.03
CA ALA A 62 4.27 7.89 21.74
C ALA A 62 3.69 6.92 22.77
N THR A 63 3.78 7.27 24.06
CA THR A 63 3.24 6.44 25.15
C THR A 63 1.73 6.30 25.02
N THR A 64 1.01 7.37 24.67
CA THR A 64 -0.45 7.36 24.41
C THR A 64 -0.82 6.44 23.24
N LEU A 65 0.03 6.36 22.21
CA LEU A 65 -0.11 5.42 21.09
C LEU A 65 0.40 4.00 21.41
N GLY A 66 0.74 3.72 22.67
CA GLY A 66 1.27 2.43 23.09
C GLY A 66 2.68 2.12 22.57
N LEU A 67 3.50 3.16 22.34
CA LEU A 67 4.91 3.06 21.98
C LEU A 67 5.77 3.63 23.11
N ILE A 68 6.46 2.75 23.83
CA ILE A 68 7.42 3.11 24.87
C ILE A 68 8.74 3.51 24.22
N VAL A 69 9.21 4.72 24.52
CA VAL A 69 10.48 5.28 24.06
C VAL A 69 11.42 5.46 25.25
N ASP A 70 12.57 4.80 25.22
CA ASP A 70 13.58 4.86 26.28
C ASP A 70 14.92 5.34 25.72
N ASP A 71 15.32 6.53 26.14
CA ASP A 71 16.51 7.26 25.70
C ASP A 71 17.59 7.39 26.78
N LYS A 72 17.50 6.60 27.87
CA LYS A 72 18.45 6.65 28.99
C LYS A 72 19.76 5.90 28.71
N GLY A 73 19.74 4.96 27.76
CA GLY A 73 20.89 4.14 27.39
C GLY A 73 21.75 4.75 26.28
N LYS A 74 22.77 4.00 25.85
CA LYS A 74 23.62 4.36 24.70
C LYS A 74 22.83 4.54 23.38
N TYR A 75 21.69 3.88 23.26
CA TYR A 75 20.83 3.92 22.08
C TYR A 75 19.41 4.22 22.53
N THR A 76 18.66 4.97 21.73
CA THR A 76 17.22 5.11 21.95
C THR A 76 16.56 3.79 21.57
N THR A 77 15.65 3.33 22.43
CA THR A 77 14.95 2.05 22.24
C THR A 77 13.45 2.22 22.24
N TYR A 78 12.79 1.39 21.45
CA TYR A 78 11.37 1.41 21.16
C TYR A 78 10.73 0.06 21.50
N GLN A 79 9.58 0.09 22.15
CA GLN A 79 8.81 -1.11 22.48
C GLN A 79 7.32 -0.83 22.45
N LEU A 80 6.55 -1.68 21.78
CA LEU A 80 5.09 -1.57 21.76
C LEU A 80 4.51 -2.15 23.07
N SER A 81 3.74 -1.35 23.79
CA SER A 81 3.03 -1.80 24.98
C SER A 81 1.87 -2.73 24.59
N GLY A 82 1.52 -3.67 25.45
CA GLY A 82 0.40 -4.60 25.22
C GLY A 82 0.61 -5.66 24.13
N THR A 83 1.82 -5.78 23.57
CA THR A 83 2.17 -6.79 22.56
C THR A 83 3.07 -7.89 23.14
N SER A 84 3.17 -9.04 22.47
CA SER A 84 4.15 -10.10 22.81
C SER A 84 5.59 -9.76 22.39
N GLN A 85 5.93 -8.47 22.25
CA GLN A 85 7.28 -8.04 21.87
C GLN A 85 8.27 -8.29 23.04
N GLU A 86 9.06 -9.35 22.92
CA GLU A 86 10.04 -9.74 23.95
C GLU A 86 11.27 -8.82 24.03
N ARG A 87 11.70 -8.25 22.89
CA ARG A 87 12.94 -7.46 22.81
C ARG A 87 12.66 -6.03 22.34
N LYS A 88 13.22 -5.06 23.06
CA LYS A 88 13.25 -3.65 22.63
C LYS A 88 13.99 -3.50 21.29
N VAL A 89 13.50 -2.63 20.42
CA VAL A 89 14.12 -2.31 19.13
C VAL A 89 14.94 -1.03 19.27
N ARG A 90 16.24 -1.07 18.97
CA ARG A 90 17.09 0.13 18.93
C ARG A 90 16.78 0.97 17.69
N ASP A 91 16.85 2.29 17.80
CA ASP A 91 16.80 3.26 16.69
C ASP A 91 17.55 2.80 15.41
N ARG A 92 18.83 2.44 15.50
CA ARG A 92 19.66 1.89 14.40
C ARG A 92 19.09 0.64 13.75
N SER A 93 18.32 -0.15 14.50
CA SER A 93 17.72 -1.39 14.00
C SER A 93 16.48 -1.13 13.13
N LEU A 94 15.96 0.10 13.15
CA LEU A 94 14.91 0.54 12.24
C LEU A 94 15.45 0.83 10.82
N LYS A 95 16.77 0.93 10.62
CA LYS A 95 17.39 1.18 9.30
C LYS A 95 16.84 2.42 8.58
N ASN A 96 16.55 3.49 9.33
CA ASN A 96 16.18 4.80 8.78
C ASN A 96 16.86 5.89 9.63
N GLN A 97 17.68 6.74 9.00
CA GLN A 97 18.40 7.80 9.69
C GLN A 97 17.46 8.88 10.26
N ALA A 98 16.32 9.11 9.60
CA ALA A 98 15.30 10.05 10.09
C ALA A 98 14.66 9.63 11.42
N PHE A 99 14.84 8.37 11.85
CA PHE A 99 14.29 7.85 13.11
C PHE A 99 15.31 7.80 14.25
N MET A 100 16.49 8.40 14.05
CA MET A 100 17.46 8.64 15.12
C MET A 100 16.97 9.80 16.00
N LYS A 101 17.31 9.77 17.29
CA LYS A 101 16.85 10.77 18.26
C LYS A 101 17.22 12.20 17.84
N GLU A 102 18.44 12.39 17.35
CA GLU A 102 18.94 13.70 16.92
C GLU A 102 18.13 14.22 15.73
N ALA A 103 17.92 13.38 14.70
CA ALA A 103 17.16 13.73 13.51
C ALA A 103 15.68 14.00 13.81
N ILE A 104 15.06 13.18 14.67
CA ILE A 104 13.70 13.41 15.15
C ILE A 104 13.65 14.76 15.87
N SER A 105 14.54 14.99 16.84
CA SER A 105 14.53 16.22 17.64
C SER A 105 14.73 17.48 16.80
N GLU A 106 15.46 17.40 15.70
CA GLU A 106 15.63 18.51 14.75
C GLU A 106 14.34 18.73 13.93
N ARG A 107 13.78 17.67 13.35
CA ARG A 107 12.52 17.74 12.59
C ARG A 107 11.33 18.24 13.40
N LEU A 108 11.24 17.89 14.69
CA LEU A 108 10.13 18.33 15.55
C LEU A 108 10.13 19.84 15.79
N LYS A 109 11.28 20.53 15.67
CA LYS A 109 11.35 21.99 15.82
C LYS A 109 10.64 22.76 14.71
N GLU A 110 10.43 22.10 13.57
CA GLU A 110 9.70 22.67 12.43
C GLU A 110 8.18 22.64 12.65
N ASN A 111 7.69 21.90 13.66
CA ASN A 111 6.26 21.83 13.94
C ASN A 111 5.83 22.99 14.83
N GLU A 112 4.93 23.82 14.30
CA GLU A 112 4.35 24.96 15.01
C GLU A 112 3.06 24.56 15.77
N VAL A 113 2.39 23.48 15.34
CA VAL A 113 1.09 23.03 15.85
C VAL A 113 1.22 22.08 17.05
N VAL A 114 0.67 22.46 18.21
CA VAL A 114 0.67 21.62 19.42
C VAL A 114 -0.59 20.74 19.47
N TYR A 115 -0.50 19.50 19.00
CA TYR A 115 -1.58 18.52 19.20
C TYR A 115 -1.62 18.06 20.67
N THR A 116 -2.79 17.79 21.22
CA THR A 116 -2.92 17.15 22.54
C THR A 116 -2.80 15.62 22.43
N GLU A 117 -2.50 14.95 23.54
CA GLU A 117 -2.39 13.48 23.57
C GLU A 117 -3.69 12.78 23.14
N SER A 118 -4.84 13.33 23.50
CA SER A 118 -6.16 12.78 23.12
C SER A 118 -6.41 12.89 21.62
N GLU A 119 -6.10 14.04 21.01
CA GLU A 119 -6.27 14.26 19.56
C GLU A 119 -5.34 13.37 18.74
N VAL A 120 -4.09 13.23 19.18
CA VAL A 120 -3.12 12.31 18.56
C VAL A 120 -3.63 10.87 18.55
N LYS A 121 -4.33 10.46 19.61
CA LYS A 121 -4.93 9.13 19.69
C LYS A 121 -6.06 8.95 18.70
N GLU A 122 -6.98 9.92 18.60
CA GLU A 122 -8.09 9.90 17.65
C GLU A 122 -7.59 9.89 16.18
N LEU A 123 -6.67 10.81 15.84
CA LEU A 123 -6.04 10.87 14.53
C LEU A 123 -5.29 9.58 14.19
N TRP A 124 -4.67 8.93 15.18
CA TRP A 124 -4.01 7.64 14.98
C TRP A 124 -5.01 6.51 14.72
N GLU A 125 -6.15 6.48 15.40
CA GLU A 125 -7.21 5.48 15.19
C GLU A 125 -7.82 5.60 13.78
N ASP A 126 -8.02 6.84 13.30
CA ASP A 126 -8.44 7.11 11.92
C ASP A 126 -7.35 6.70 10.92
N ASN A 127 -6.09 7.06 11.18
CA ASN A 127 -4.96 6.68 10.33
C ASN A 127 -4.79 5.15 10.26
N GLN A 128 -4.97 4.42 11.36
CA GLN A 128 -4.94 2.94 11.37
C GLN A 128 -6.07 2.33 10.54
N THR A 129 -7.30 2.81 10.70
CA THR A 129 -8.47 2.38 9.91
C THR A 129 -8.26 2.55 8.41
N ILE A 130 -7.39 3.49 8.04
CA ILE A 130 -7.03 3.78 6.66
C ILE A 130 -5.76 3.01 6.21
N GLN A 131 -4.73 2.87 7.04
CA GLN A 131 -3.53 2.06 6.75
C GLN A 131 -3.83 0.57 6.56
N ASP A 132 -4.83 0.05 7.27
CA ASP A 132 -5.36 -1.31 7.06
C ASP A 132 -6.03 -1.46 5.68
N LYS A 133 -6.52 -0.36 5.10
CA LYS A 133 -7.02 -0.30 3.71
C LYS A 133 -5.89 -0.03 2.69
N GLU A 134 -4.77 0.59 3.10
CA GLU A 134 -3.58 0.87 2.27
C GLU A 134 -2.68 -0.34 2.02
N HIS A 135 -2.78 -1.41 2.82
CA HIS A 135 -2.02 -2.62 2.53
C HIS A 135 -2.36 -3.05 1.10
N GLU A 136 -1.34 -3.10 0.21
CA GLU A 136 -1.54 -3.50 -1.19
C GLU A 136 -2.45 -4.72 -1.21
N THR A 137 -3.64 -4.53 -1.78
CA THR A 137 -4.63 -5.59 -1.82
C THR A 137 -4.00 -6.78 -2.51
N GLU A 138 -4.01 -7.91 -1.81
CA GLU A 138 -3.48 -9.13 -2.36
C GLU A 138 -4.38 -9.53 -3.51
N ILE A 139 -3.78 -9.65 -4.69
CA ILE A 139 -4.44 -10.20 -5.86
C ILE A 139 -4.53 -11.70 -5.60
N GLU A 140 -5.73 -12.14 -5.33
CA GLU A 140 -6.07 -13.54 -5.13
C GLU A 140 -6.28 -14.25 -6.47
N MET A 141 -5.67 -15.42 -6.63
CA MET A 141 -5.77 -16.23 -7.84
C MET A 141 -5.88 -17.71 -7.50
N LEU A 142 -6.86 -18.37 -8.12
CA LEU A 142 -6.92 -19.83 -8.14
C LEU A 142 -6.01 -20.36 -9.23
N ILE A 143 -5.08 -21.23 -8.85
CA ILE A 143 -4.22 -22.00 -9.75
C ILE A 143 -4.61 -23.47 -9.65
N GLU A 144 -4.96 -24.06 -10.77
CA GLU A 144 -5.35 -25.46 -10.86
C GLU A 144 -4.11 -26.36 -10.93
N ASP A 145 -4.20 -27.58 -10.41
CA ASP A 145 -3.04 -28.48 -10.28
C ASP A 145 -2.32 -28.74 -11.63
N TRP A 146 -3.07 -28.84 -12.74
CA TRP A 146 -2.50 -29.02 -14.08
C TRP A 146 -1.62 -27.85 -14.55
N GLN A 147 -1.78 -26.66 -13.96
CA GLN A 147 -0.97 -25.48 -14.28
C GLN A 147 0.39 -25.49 -13.56
N VAL A 148 0.57 -26.39 -12.60
CA VAL A 148 1.79 -26.49 -11.79
C VAL A 148 2.79 -27.42 -12.47
N GLU A 149 4.02 -26.95 -12.66
CA GLU A 149 5.14 -27.75 -13.16
C GLU A 149 5.67 -28.67 -12.06
N LYS A 150 5.92 -28.10 -10.88
CA LYS A 150 6.40 -28.81 -9.70
C LYS A 150 6.20 -28.01 -8.43
N GLU A 151 6.05 -28.73 -7.33
CA GLU A 151 6.05 -28.20 -5.97
C GLU A 151 7.40 -28.46 -5.28
N THR A 152 7.89 -27.48 -4.55
CA THR A 152 9.06 -27.61 -3.68
C THR A 152 8.75 -27.04 -2.30
N ALA A 153 9.60 -27.32 -1.30
CA ALA A 153 9.41 -26.81 0.05
C ALA A 153 9.25 -25.28 0.12
N ASP A 154 9.91 -24.54 -0.77
CA ASP A 154 10.02 -23.08 -0.73
C ASP A 154 9.27 -22.38 -1.88
N TYR A 155 8.92 -23.09 -2.95
CA TYR A 155 8.32 -22.52 -4.16
C TYR A 155 7.32 -23.45 -4.84
N LEU A 156 6.25 -22.86 -5.37
CA LEU A 156 5.38 -23.43 -6.39
C LEU A 156 5.84 -22.94 -7.77
N TYR A 157 6.08 -23.86 -8.71
CA TYR A 157 6.45 -23.53 -10.08
C TYR A 157 5.20 -23.59 -10.94
N VAL A 158 4.72 -22.44 -11.41
CA VAL A 158 3.51 -22.36 -12.25
C VAL A 158 3.91 -22.16 -13.70
N ASN A 159 3.49 -23.07 -14.58
CA ASN A 159 3.79 -23.05 -16.00
C ASN A 159 3.23 -21.77 -16.65
N ILE A 160 3.98 -21.18 -17.58
CA ILE A 160 3.56 -20.02 -18.36
C ILE A 160 3.79 -20.24 -19.85
N ASN A 161 2.75 -19.93 -20.63
CA ASN A 161 2.81 -19.96 -22.09
C ASN A 161 3.22 -18.58 -22.62
N ILE A 162 4.51 -18.40 -22.90
CA ILE A 162 5.04 -17.16 -23.51
C ILE A 162 5.45 -17.41 -24.97
N GLY A 163 4.87 -16.65 -25.90
CA GLY A 163 5.22 -16.67 -27.32
C GLY A 163 4.35 -17.58 -28.21
N LEU A 164 4.73 -17.66 -29.49
CA LEU A 164 4.01 -18.45 -30.51
C LEU A 164 4.30 -19.97 -30.40
N GLU A 165 5.42 -20.36 -29.79
CA GLU A 165 5.87 -21.75 -29.65
C GLU A 165 5.40 -22.38 -28.32
N ARG A 166 4.09 -22.31 -28.07
CA ARG A 166 3.45 -22.69 -26.78
C ARG A 166 3.74 -24.12 -26.34
N GLU A 167 3.94 -25.04 -27.28
CA GLU A 167 4.15 -26.48 -27.01
C GLU A 167 5.60 -26.83 -26.67
N GLN A 168 6.55 -25.93 -26.95
CA GLN A 168 7.97 -26.24 -26.86
C GLN A 168 8.70 -25.49 -25.76
N ARG A 169 8.16 -24.41 -25.20
CA ARG A 169 8.83 -23.63 -24.14
C ARG A 169 8.32 -24.03 -22.76
N LYS A 170 9.08 -24.89 -22.06
CA LYS A 170 8.87 -25.16 -20.63
C LYS A 170 9.35 -23.94 -19.83
N SER A 171 8.45 -23.01 -19.57
CA SER A 171 8.74 -21.82 -18.77
C SER A 171 7.79 -21.70 -17.61
N ALA A 172 8.28 -21.24 -16.45
CA ALA A 172 7.50 -21.17 -15.22
C ALA A 172 7.83 -19.93 -14.39
N ILE A 173 6.87 -19.49 -13.57
CA ILE A 173 7.14 -18.53 -12.49
C ILE A 173 7.32 -19.27 -11.18
N LYS A 174 8.37 -18.92 -10.46
CA LYS A 174 8.62 -19.32 -9.08
C LYS A 174 7.80 -18.44 -8.14
N ILE A 175 6.74 -19.02 -7.58
CA ILE A 175 5.90 -18.38 -6.56
C ILE A 175 6.37 -18.88 -5.18
N PRO A 176 6.87 -18.01 -4.30
CA PRO A 176 7.29 -18.41 -2.96
C PRO A 176 6.16 -19.06 -2.17
N ALA A 177 6.46 -20.07 -1.36
CA ALA A 177 5.47 -20.76 -0.54
C ALA A 177 4.64 -19.82 0.34
N ARG A 178 5.25 -18.73 0.84
CA ARG A 178 4.60 -17.69 1.64
C ARG A 178 3.44 -16.97 0.92
N CYS A 179 3.30 -17.17 -0.38
CA CYS A 179 2.26 -16.59 -1.22
C CYS A 179 1.22 -17.64 -1.64
N VAL A 180 1.27 -18.87 -1.12
CA VAL A 180 0.46 -20.00 -1.60
C VAL A 180 -0.19 -20.72 -0.43
N ASP A 181 -1.48 -21.01 -0.56
CA ASP A 181 -2.18 -22.00 0.26
C ASP A 181 -2.69 -23.13 -0.65
N LYS A 182 -2.34 -24.38 -0.31
CA LYS A 182 -2.83 -25.58 -1.02
C LYS A 182 -4.22 -25.94 -0.49
N LEU A 183 -5.17 -26.15 -1.39
CA LEU A 183 -6.56 -26.46 -1.11
C LEU A 183 -6.77 -27.98 -1.02
N GLU A 184 -7.84 -28.40 -0.35
CA GLU A 184 -8.18 -29.82 -0.15
C GLU A 184 -8.43 -30.57 -1.47
N ASN A 185 -8.92 -29.86 -2.49
CA ASN A 185 -9.17 -30.39 -3.84
C ASN A 185 -7.91 -30.51 -4.71
N GLY A 186 -6.72 -30.20 -4.17
CA GLY A 186 -5.44 -30.26 -4.89
C GLY A 186 -5.05 -28.97 -5.61
N ASN A 187 -5.95 -27.99 -5.73
CA ASN A 187 -5.65 -26.69 -6.32
C ASN A 187 -4.91 -25.77 -5.33
N TYR A 188 -4.49 -24.60 -5.80
CA TYR A 188 -3.68 -23.66 -5.02
C TYR A 188 -4.33 -22.28 -5.06
N GLN A 189 -4.51 -21.66 -3.89
CA GLN A 189 -4.82 -20.25 -3.75
C GLN A 189 -3.51 -19.46 -3.67
N VAL A 190 -3.33 -18.50 -4.58
CA VAL A 190 -2.12 -17.69 -4.69
C VAL A 190 -2.43 -16.23 -4.39
N PHE A 191 -1.57 -15.60 -3.59
CA PHE A 191 -1.69 -14.21 -3.13
C PHE A 191 -0.51 -13.38 -3.64
N LEU A 192 -0.79 -12.43 -4.53
CA LEU A 192 0.24 -11.60 -5.18
C LEU A 192 0.07 -10.13 -4.81
N LYS A 193 1.18 -9.44 -4.50
CA LYS A 193 1.20 -7.98 -4.34
C LYS A 193 1.75 -7.32 -5.60
N LYS A 194 1.25 -6.14 -5.98
CA LYS A 194 1.58 -5.51 -7.27
C LYS A 194 3.09 -5.28 -7.42
N GLN A 195 3.76 -4.91 -6.33
CA GLN A 195 5.19 -4.59 -6.31
C GLN A 195 6.09 -5.76 -5.88
N ASP A 196 5.52 -6.91 -5.49
CA ASP A 196 6.32 -8.09 -5.14
C ASP A 196 7.12 -8.57 -6.35
N ARG A 197 8.34 -9.07 -6.10
CA ARG A 197 9.26 -9.55 -7.14
C ARG A 197 9.23 -11.07 -7.20
N PHE A 198 8.97 -11.61 -8.38
CA PHE A 198 8.92 -13.03 -8.67
C PHE A 198 9.95 -13.39 -9.73
N TYR A 199 10.41 -14.64 -9.74
CA TYR A 199 11.44 -15.07 -10.69
C TYR A 199 10.82 -15.92 -11.79
N PHE A 200 11.01 -15.50 -13.03
CA PHE A 200 10.66 -16.26 -14.22
C PHE A 200 11.83 -17.14 -14.62
N VAL A 201 11.54 -18.39 -14.94
CA VAL A 201 12.51 -19.38 -15.42
C VAL A 201 12.10 -19.90 -16.78
N ASP A 202 13.00 -19.80 -17.74
CA ASP A 202 12.95 -20.46 -19.04
C ASP A 202 13.94 -21.62 -18.99
N SER A 203 13.42 -22.86 -19.01
CA SER A 203 14.26 -24.05 -18.92
C SER A 203 15.09 -24.30 -20.19
N LYS A 204 14.69 -23.74 -21.33
CA LYS A 204 15.42 -23.90 -22.60
C LYS A 204 16.47 -22.81 -22.80
N ASN A 205 16.17 -21.58 -22.41
CA ASN A 205 17.06 -20.44 -22.58
C ASN A 205 17.26 -19.71 -21.23
N PRO A 206 18.21 -20.16 -20.39
CA PRO A 206 18.46 -19.56 -19.08
C PRO A 206 18.79 -18.06 -19.13
N GLU A 207 19.33 -17.55 -20.24
CA GLU A 207 19.57 -16.12 -20.49
C GLU A 207 18.29 -15.26 -20.44
N ASN A 208 17.12 -15.88 -20.64
CA ASN A 208 15.81 -15.20 -20.57
C ASN A 208 15.26 -15.10 -19.14
N ASN A 209 15.93 -15.73 -18.16
CA ASN A 209 15.49 -15.70 -16.77
C ASN A 209 15.51 -14.27 -16.25
N LYS A 210 14.41 -13.84 -15.63
CA LYS A 210 14.28 -12.45 -15.18
C LYS A 210 13.36 -12.30 -13.99
N ILE A 211 13.53 -11.19 -13.30
CA ILE A 211 12.61 -10.78 -12.25
C ILE A 211 11.38 -10.14 -12.90
N MET A 212 10.20 -10.57 -12.50
CA MET A 212 8.91 -10.00 -12.87
C MET A 212 8.25 -9.37 -11.63
N LEU A 213 7.53 -8.28 -11.83
CA LEU A 213 6.70 -7.69 -10.77
C LEU A 213 5.39 -8.49 -10.63
N GLY A 214 4.79 -8.48 -9.44
CA GLY A 214 3.57 -9.21 -9.15
C GLY A 214 2.40 -8.80 -10.04
N LYS A 215 2.32 -7.51 -10.43
CA LYS A 215 1.38 -7.05 -11.46
C LYS A 215 1.56 -7.77 -12.81
N THR A 216 2.79 -8.08 -13.19
CA THR A 216 3.13 -8.80 -14.43
C THR A 216 2.83 -10.29 -14.28
N VAL A 217 3.14 -10.86 -13.12
CA VAL A 217 2.81 -12.26 -12.79
C VAL A 217 1.31 -12.49 -12.84
N ALA A 218 0.53 -11.64 -12.15
CA ALA A 218 -0.94 -11.71 -12.15
C ALA A 218 -1.50 -11.63 -13.57
N LYS A 219 -1.00 -10.70 -14.40
CA LYS A 219 -1.39 -10.58 -15.81
C LYS A 219 -1.08 -11.84 -16.62
N ASN A 220 0.10 -12.43 -16.44
CA ASN A 220 0.50 -13.64 -17.16
C ASN A 220 -0.33 -14.86 -16.75
N LEU A 221 -0.58 -15.04 -15.45
CA LEU A 221 -1.39 -16.15 -14.94
C LEU A 221 -2.86 -16.00 -15.34
N GLN A 222 -3.38 -14.76 -15.37
CA GLN A 222 -4.71 -14.44 -15.89
C GLN A 222 -4.82 -14.79 -17.38
N ASN A 223 -3.78 -14.50 -18.17
CA ASN A 223 -3.77 -14.79 -19.60
C ASN A 223 -3.97 -16.28 -19.92
N GLN A 224 -3.59 -17.14 -18.99
CA GLN A 224 -3.55 -18.59 -19.18
C GLN A 224 -4.74 -19.32 -18.54
N SER A 225 -5.24 -18.83 -17.40
CA SER A 225 -6.35 -19.45 -16.66
C SER A 225 -7.72 -18.87 -17.01
N GLY A 226 -7.80 -17.65 -17.56
CA GLY A 226 -9.07 -16.94 -17.75
C GLY A 226 -9.67 -16.35 -16.47
N SER A 227 -9.04 -16.57 -15.31
CA SER A 227 -9.45 -16.03 -14.00
C SER A 227 -9.15 -14.54 -13.89
N VAL A 228 -10.15 -13.74 -13.52
CA VAL A 228 -10.06 -12.27 -13.47
C VAL A 228 -9.77 -11.80 -12.04
N PRO A 229 -8.74 -10.97 -11.83
CA PRO A 229 -8.41 -10.45 -10.50
C PRO A 229 -9.34 -9.30 -10.06
N LEU A 230 -9.56 -9.20 -8.75
CA LEU A 230 -10.19 -8.06 -8.07
C LEU A 230 -9.08 -7.08 -7.63
N TYR A 231 -9.18 -5.79 -7.96
CA TYR A 231 -8.19 -4.75 -7.61
C TYR A 231 -8.80 -3.70 -6.66
N SER A 232 -8.01 -3.14 -5.73
CA SER A 232 -8.39 -1.95 -4.95
C SER A 232 -7.33 -0.81 -4.95
N ASN A 233 -7.76 0.33 -5.50
CA ASN A 233 -7.78 1.76 -5.11
C ASN A 233 -6.83 2.42 -4.06
N ASN A 234 -5.51 2.48 -4.31
CA ASN A 234 -4.56 3.20 -3.44
C ASN A 234 -4.68 4.75 -3.50
N ALA A 235 -5.00 5.33 -4.67
CA ALA A 235 -5.10 6.79 -4.84
C ALA A 235 -6.30 7.40 -4.08
N LYS A 236 -7.45 6.70 -4.07
CA LYS A 236 -8.64 7.09 -3.27
C LYS A 236 -8.33 7.19 -1.79
N ILE A 237 -7.45 6.33 -1.29
CA ILE A 237 -7.13 6.26 0.13
C ILE A 237 -6.30 7.47 0.54
N LYS A 238 -5.26 7.77 -0.26
CA LYS A 238 -4.39 8.92 -0.02
C LYS A 238 -5.14 10.25 -0.05
N LEU A 239 -6.05 10.44 -1.00
CA LEU A 239 -6.87 11.66 -1.09
C LEU A 239 -7.74 11.85 0.17
N LYS A 240 -8.32 10.79 0.71
CA LYS A 240 -9.15 10.87 1.93
C LYS A 240 -8.33 11.19 3.18
N GLN A 241 -7.10 10.68 3.29
CA GLN A 241 -6.22 10.99 4.42
C GLN A 241 -5.85 12.47 4.43
N LEU A 242 -5.34 12.96 3.31
CA LEU A 242 -4.91 14.36 3.19
C LEU A 242 -6.08 15.33 3.43
N PHE A 243 -7.29 14.94 3.01
CA PHE A 243 -8.49 15.73 3.25
C PHE A 243 -8.90 15.76 4.73
N ASN A 244 -8.91 14.62 5.43
CA ASN A 244 -9.20 14.59 6.86
C ASN A 244 -8.17 15.38 7.69
N GLU A 245 -6.89 15.30 7.31
CA GLU A 245 -5.81 16.09 7.92
C GLU A 245 -6.03 17.59 7.68
N PHE A 246 -6.49 17.97 6.49
CA PHE A 246 -6.83 19.34 6.13
C PHE A 246 -8.04 19.90 6.92
N ASP A 247 -9.14 19.14 7.00
CA ASP A 247 -10.33 19.50 7.79
C ASP A 247 -10.01 19.73 9.27
N PHE A 248 -9.13 18.88 9.81
CA PHE A 248 -8.69 18.98 11.19
C PHE A 248 -7.94 20.30 11.44
N LEU A 249 -7.01 20.68 10.56
CA LEU A 249 -6.26 21.93 10.70
C LEU A 249 -7.17 23.16 10.69
N ILE A 250 -8.18 23.17 9.81
CA ILE A 250 -9.19 24.23 9.73
C ILE A 250 -10.01 24.31 11.03
N SER A 251 -10.41 23.16 11.60
CA SER A 251 -11.22 23.10 12.82
C SER A 251 -10.54 23.75 14.05
N LYS A 252 -9.21 23.92 14.00
CA LYS A 252 -8.41 24.50 15.07
C LYS A 252 -8.19 26.01 14.93
N GLY A 253 -8.70 26.63 13.87
CA GLY A 253 -8.63 28.08 13.66
C GLY A 253 -7.22 28.61 13.46
N LEU A 254 -6.33 27.78 12.89
CA LEU A 254 -4.96 28.16 12.55
C LEU A 254 -4.97 28.86 11.19
N ASP A 255 -4.45 30.09 11.15
CA ASP A 255 -4.17 30.80 9.89
C ASP A 255 -3.10 30.03 9.07
N PHE A 256 -3.13 30.21 7.75
CA PHE A 256 -2.27 29.60 6.72
C PHE A 256 -0.76 29.50 7.08
N ASP A 257 -0.39 28.52 7.90
CA ASP A 257 0.98 28.27 8.36
C ASP A 257 1.73 27.31 7.43
N THR A 258 2.99 27.02 7.79
CA THR A 258 3.87 26.13 6.99
C THR A 258 3.38 24.67 6.94
N SER A 259 2.60 24.22 7.92
CA SER A 259 2.04 22.86 7.98
C SER A 259 0.80 22.74 7.09
N PHE A 260 -0.04 23.79 7.07
CA PHE A 260 -1.17 23.93 6.17
C PHE A 260 -0.71 23.98 4.70
N GLU A 261 0.32 24.76 4.40
CA GLU A 261 0.92 24.80 3.05
C GLU A 261 1.49 23.45 2.60
N ALA A 262 2.11 22.69 3.51
CA ALA A 262 2.71 21.41 3.19
C ALA A 262 1.65 20.35 2.83
N ILE A 263 0.57 20.27 3.61
CA ILE A 263 -0.55 19.36 3.34
C ILE A 263 -1.32 19.80 2.09
N GLY A 264 -1.53 21.11 1.89
CA GLY A 264 -2.14 21.65 0.68
C GLY A 264 -1.37 21.28 -0.59
N LYS A 265 -0.03 21.45 -0.59
CA LYS A 265 0.84 21.03 -1.70
C LYS A 265 0.77 19.52 -1.94
N GLU A 266 0.72 18.71 -0.90
CA GLU A 266 0.62 17.25 -1.05
C GLU A 266 -0.75 16.80 -1.58
N LEU A 267 -1.83 17.47 -1.15
CA LEU A 267 -3.19 17.25 -1.63
C LEU A 267 -3.31 17.62 -3.11
N GLU A 268 -2.80 18.79 -3.50
CA GLU A 268 -2.75 19.24 -4.89
C GLU A 268 -1.97 18.28 -5.79
N GLN A 269 -0.77 17.87 -5.37
CA GLN A 269 0.02 16.89 -6.13
C GLN A 269 -0.70 15.54 -6.27
N THR A 270 -1.33 15.07 -5.19
CA THR A 270 -2.07 13.80 -5.20
C THR A 270 -3.32 13.90 -6.06
N TYR A 271 -3.97 15.05 -6.10
CA TYR A 271 -5.10 15.37 -6.98
C TYR A 271 -4.70 15.25 -8.45
N TYR A 272 -3.67 16.00 -8.90
CA TYR A 272 -3.21 15.95 -10.29
C TYR A 272 -2.71 14.57 -10.72
N GLN A 273 -2.04 13.85 -9.82
CA GLN A 273 -1.66 12.46 -10.08
C GLN A 273 -2.88 11.57 -10.32
N THR A 274 -3.97 11.81 -9.57
CA THR A 274 -5.20 11.04 -9.69
C THR A 274 -5.96 11.36 -10.98
N GLU A 275 -5.98 12.63 -11.41
CA GLU A 275 -6.49 13.02 -12.74
C GLU A 275 -5.73 12.31 -13.87
N SER A 276 -4.40 12.31 -13.82
CA SER A 276 -3.58 11.60 -14.81
C SER A 276 -3.85 10.09 -14.83
N ILE A 277 -4.15 9.48 -13.68
CA ILE A 277 -4.56 8.07 -13.61
C ILE A 277 -5.92 7.88 -14.30
N LEU A 278 -6.89 8.76 -14.08
CA LEU A 278 -8.20 8.69 -14.74
C LEU A 278 -8.08 8.82 -16.26
N GLU A 279 -7.28 9.76 -16.76
CA GLU A 279 -7.03 9.91 -18.20
C GLU A 279 -6.42 8.64 -18.82
N ASN A 280 -5.46 8.03 -18.11
CA ASN A 280 -4.85 6.77 -18.55
C ASN A 280 -5.84 5.60 -18.54
N LEU A 281 -6.75 5.55 -17.57
CA LEU A 281 -7.83 4.56 -17.53
C LEU A 281 -8.78 4.75 -18.72
N ASP A 282 -9.16 5.98 -19.03
CA ASP A 282 -10.04 6.30 -20.15
C ASP A 282 -9.41 5.91 -21.48
N LYS A 283 -8.13 6.24 -21.68
CA LYS A 283 -7.37 5.84 -22.86
C LYS A 283 -7.32 4.31 -23.01
N LYS A 284 -7.05 3.57 -21.93
CA LYS A 284 -7.01 2.10 -21.98
C LYS A 284 -8.38 1.48 -22.23
N ILE A 285 -9.45 2.04 -21.66
CA ILE A 285 -10.81 1.56 -21.94
C ILE A 285 -11.11 1.73 -23.43
N LEU A 286 -10.78 2.88 -24.02
CA LEU A 286 -10.93 3.12 -25.46
C LEU A 286 -10.12 2.12 -26.30
N GLU A 287 -8.84 1.91 -25.97
CA GLU A 287 -7.98 0.93 -26.65
C GLU A 287 -8.60 -0.47 -26.65
N TYR A 288 -9.08 -0.96 -25.49
CA TYR A 288 -9.73 -2.28 -25.40
C TYR A 288 -11.09 -2.34 -26.12
N VAL A 289 -11.85 -1.25 -26.13
CA VAL A 289 -13.10 -1.17 -26.90
C VAL A 289 -12.82 -1.29 -28.39
N GLU A 290 -11.83 -0.57 -28.92
CA GLU A 290 -11.42 -0.67 -30.32
C GLU A 290 -10.84 -2.05 -30.66
N GLU A 291 -10.01 -2.61 -29.77
CA GLU A 291 -9.50 -3.98 -29.92
C GLU A 291 -10.65 -4.98 -30.00
N ASN A 292 -11.68 -4.83 -29.16
CA ASN A 292 -12.83 -5.74 -29.17
C ASN A 292 -13.68 -5.63 -30.45
N LYS A 293 -13.77 -4.44 -31.05
CA LYS A 293 -14.47 -4.22 -32.33
C LYS A 293 -13.79 -4.91 -33.51
N ALA A 294 -12.48 -5.14 -33.44
CA ALA A 294 -11.74 -5.82 -34.49
C ALA A 294 -12.06 -7.33 -34.59
N TYR A 295 -12.72 -7.91 -33.57
CA TYR A 295 -13.15 -9.30 -33.60
C TYR A 295 -14.55 -9.43 -34.23
N ALA A 296 -14.73 -10.45 -35.08
CA ALA A 296 -16.03 -10.75 -35.70
C ALA A 296 -17.14 -11.12 -34.69
N ARG A 297 -16.76 -11.51 -33.46
CA ARG A 297 -17.65 -11.69 -32.32
C ARG A 297 -17.02 -11.07 -31.08
N PRO A 298 -17.82 -10.48 -30.16
CA PRO A 298 -17.29 -9.86 -28.96
C PRO A 298 -16.44 -10.83 -28.14
N ASN A 299 -15.21 -10.43 -27.84
CA ASN A 299 -14.31 -11.20 -27.01
C ASN A 299 -14.71 -11.02 -25.54
N THR A 300 -15.31 -12.07 -24.96
CA THR A 300 -15.81 -12.08 -23.57
C THR A 300 -14.74 -11.69 -22.55
N ARG A 301 -13.47 -11.96 -22.86
CA ARG A 301 -12.34 -11.62 -21.99
C ARG A 301 -12.00 -10.13 -22.02
N ILE A 302 -12.08 -9.51 -23.19
CA ILE A 302 -11.88 -8.07 -23.35
C ILE A 302 -13.06 -7.31 -22.71
N LEU A 303 -14.30 -7.79 -22.89
CA LEU A 303 -15.49 -7.22 -22.24
C LEU A 303 -15.36 -7.20 -20.71
N LYS A 304 -14.95 -8.30 -20.08
CA LYS A 304 -14.70 -8.35 -18.63
C LYS A 304 -13.59 -7.39 -18.19
N THR A 305 -12.58 -7.18 -19.04
CA THR A 305 -11.48 -6.24 -18.77
C THR A 305 -11.99 -4.80 -18.82
N ILE A 306 -12.81 -4.45 -19.81
CA ILE A 306 -13.47 -3.14 -19.93
C ILE A 306 -14.35 -2.87 -18.72
N GLU A 307 -15.19 -3.84 -18.32
CA GLU A 307 -16.09 -3.69 -17.18
C GLU A 307 -15.35 -3.39 -15.87
N ASN A 308 -14.22 -4.05 -15.63
CA ASN A 308 -13.41 -3.81 -14.43
C ASN A 308 -12.71 -2.45 -14.45
N LEU A 309 -12.14 -2.06 -15.59
CA LEU A 309 -11.53 -0.73 -15.74
C LEU A 309 -12.58 0.38 -15.56
N GLN A 310 -13.80 0.16 -16.06
CA GLN A 310 -14.91 1.08 -15.84
C GLN A 310 -15.30 1.17 -14.37
N LYS A 311 -15.37 0.06 -13.63
CA LYS A 311 -15.62 0.08 -12.18
C LYS A 311 -14.56 0.89 -11.44
N GLU A 312 -13.28 0.64 -11.71
CA GLU A 312 -12.16 1.38 -11.11
C GLU A 312 -12.23 2.89 -11.43
N ARG A 313 -12.44 3.23 -12.70
CA ARG A 313 -12.63 4.62 -13.16
C ARG A 313 -13.78 5.29 -12.43
N THR A 314 -14.94 4.64 -12.34
CA THR A 314 -16.12 5.23 -11.67
C THR A 314 -15.90 5.47 -10.19
N ASP A 315 -15.22 4.57 -9.49
CA ASP A 315 -14.93 4.71 -8.06
C ASP A 315 -13.92 5.83 -7.79
N LEU A 316 -12.90 5.93 -8.64
CA LEU A 316 -11.88 6.97 -8.53
C LEU A 316 -12.47 8.34 -8.86
N HIS A 317 -13.27 8.45 -9.93
CA HIS A 317 -13.93 9.69 -10.32
C HIS A 317 -14.93 10.19 -9.27
N LYS A 318 -15.71 9.29 -8.66
CA LYS A 318 -16.59 9.65 -7.52
C LYS A 318 -15.82 10.25 -6.35
N THR A 319 -14.64 9.71 -6.06
CA THR A 319 -13.80 10.21 -4.97
C THR A 319 -13.27 11.59 -5.28
N LEU A 320 -12.74 11.78 -6.50
CA LEU A 320 -12.17 13.05 -6.95
C LEU A 320 -13.25 14.15 -6.96
N LYS A 321 -14.45 13.85 -7.45
CA LYS A 321 -15.60 14.76 -7.41
C LYS A 321 -16.05 15.15 -6.00
N GLN A 322 -15.91 14.25 -5.03
CA GLN A 322 -16.20 14.55 -3.64
C GLN A 322 -15.19 15.55 -3.09
N VAL A 323 -13.89 15.31 -3.33
CA VAL A 323 -12.80 16.21 -2.95
C VAL A 323 -12.96 17.59 -3.60
N GLU A 324 -13.27 17.67 -4.90
CA GLU A 324 -13.55 18.94 -5.60
C GLU A 324 -14.70 19.71 -4.95
N LYS A 325 -15.80 19.02 -4.60
CA LYS A 325 -16.97 19.65 -3.99
C LYS A 325 -16.64 20.23 -2.62
N GLU A 326 -15.82 19.51 -1.86
CA GLU A 326 -15.37 19.93 -0.54
C GLU A 326 -14.36 21.08 -0.64
N MET A 327 -13.37 21.02 -1.54
CA MET A 327 -12.48 22.15 -1.84
C MET A 327 -13.25 23.41 -2.24
N LEU A 328 -14.26 23.29 -3.12
CA LEU A 328 -15.09 24.41 -3.53
C LEU A 328 -15.96 24.98 -2.40
N TYR A 329 -16.39 24.14 -1.45
CA TYR A 329 -17.07 24.60 -0.25
C TYR A 329 -16.12 25.44 0.62
N TYR A 330 -14.85 25.04 0.69
CA TYR A 330 -13.81 25.73 1.45
C TYR A 330 -13.40 27.06 0.84
N ASP A 331 -13.12 27.14 -0.47
CA ASP A 331 -12.80 28.42 -1.13
C ASP A 331 -13.88 29.47 -0.84
N LYS A 332 -15.15 29.07 -0.99
CA LYS A 332 -16.29 29.93 -0.67
C LYS A 332 -16.39 30.29 0.81
N SER A 333 -15.86 29.48 1.71
CA SER A 333 -15.85 29.76 3.16
C SER A 333 -14.73 30.73 3.54
N VAL A 334 -13.58 30.63 2.88
CA VAL A 334 -12.46 31.56 3.00
C VAL A 334 -12.88 32.94 2.47
N ASP A 335 -13.47 33.02 1.27
CA ASP A 335 -13.99 34.27 0.71
C ASP A 335 -14.96 34.97 1.67
N ARG A 336 -15.90 34.22 2.27
CA ARG A 336 -16.87 34.75 3.24
C ARG A 336 -16.21 35.28 4.52
N TYR A 337 -15.13 34.65 4.96
CA TYR A 337 -14.38 35.09 6.13
C TYR A 337 -13.56 36.34 5.83
N GLU A 338 -12.91 36.41 4.67
CA GLU A 338 -12.20 37.60 4.20
C GLU A 338 -13.14 38.80 4.03
N ASP A 339 -14.31 38.60 3.41
CA ASP A 339 -15.36 39.61 3.28
C ASP A 339 -15.85 40.11 4.64
N TYR A 340 -16.07 39.20 5.59
CA TYR A 340 -16.44 39.54 6.98
C TYR A 340 -15.38 40.41 7.66
N GLN A 341 -14.09 40.08 7.52
CA GLN A 341 -12.99 40.89 8.07
C GLN A 341 -12.90 42.27 7.40
N GLN A 342 -13.15 42.36 6.09
CA GLN A 342 -13.18 43.62 5.34
C GLN A 342 -14.37 44.51 5.72
N GLU A 343 -15.55 43.94 5.96
CA GLU A 343 -16.72 44.70 6.43
C GLU A 343 -16.56 45.18 7.88
N HIS A 344 -15.98 44.37 8.76
CA HIS A 344 -15.72 44.77 10.14
C HIS A 344 -14.62 45.83 10.26
N THR A 345 -13.62 45.82 9.39
CA THR A 345 -12.61 46.88 9.31
C THR A 345 -13.17 48.18 8.72
N LYS A 346 -14.09 48.11 7.74
CA LYS A 346 -14.85 49.27 7.22
C LYS A 346 -15.83 49.86 8.24
N ASN A 347 -16.53 49.03 9.01
CA ASN A 347 -17.46 49.52 10.04
C ASN A 347 -16.74 50.16 11.24
N LYS A 348 -15.52 49.72 11.57
CA LYS A 348 -14.67 50.38 12.58
C LYS A 348 -14.15 51.75 12.13
N SER A 349 -13.98 52.00 10.83
CA SER A 349 -13.54 53.32 10.33
C SER A 349 -14.66 54.35 10.20
N GLN A 350 -15.93 53.92 10.16
CA GLN A 350 -17.10 54.82 10.16
C GLN A 350 -17.61 55.24 11.55
N HIS A 351 -17.15 54.59 12.62
CA HIS A 351 -17.45 54.96 14.02
C HIS A 351 -16.19 55.49 14.73
N SER A 352 -15.57 56.53 14.17
CA SER A 352 -14.71 57.42 14.95
C SER A 352 -15.59 58.49 15.60
N PRO A 353 -15.57 58.69 16.93
CA PRO A 353 -16.34 59.76 17.56
C PRO A 353 -15.85 61.11 17.03
N ARG A 354 -16.75 61.93 16.48
CA ARG A 354 -16.45 63.35 16.29
C ARG A 354 -16.27 63.95 17.69
N LEU A 355 -15.06 64.45 17.93
CA LEU A 355 -14.60 65.15 19.13
C LEU A 355 -15.56 66.26 19.57
#